data_AF-A0A7X3VMY4-F1
#
_entry.id   AF-A0A7X3VMY4-F1
#
_cell.length_a   1.000
_cell.length_b   1.000
_cell.length_c   1.000
_cell.angle_alpha   90.00
_cell.angle_beta   90.00
_cell.angle_gamma   90.00
#
_symmetry.space_group_name_H-M   'P 1'
#
loop_
_entity.id
_entity.type
_entity.pdbx_description
1 polymer ?
#
loop_
_entity_poly.entity_id
_entity_poly.type
_entity_poly.pdbx_seq_one_letter_code
_entity_poly.pdbx_strand_id
1 'polypeptide(L)'
;MSSPAALKYTASANRIPTLRRAATDRRLRPMSLDEIRIYYHAGLTAYVAAWNAYIKNLVHDFYDVIADPSDPKFRAIYTIARKRAENALKRFNTPNSENTRDILVWYTGYDPINTLLWIQREKLDDIVEVRHSFAHGFDMPSNTWTQSLGKRGHLTNKAIQETEDFFKNLVEVIDKGMKAYIESTYGLTNIW
;
A
#
# COMPACT_ATOMS: atom_id res chain seq x y z
N MET A 1 6.00 12.20 -14.45
CA MET A 1 5.62 12.64 -13.10
C MET A 1 5.29 11.38 -12.28
N SER A 2 4.27 11.38 -11.41
CA SER A 2 3.83 10.17 -10.67
C SER A 2 2.50 9.64 -11.23
N SER A 3 2.24 8.34 -11.10
CA SER A 3 1.01 7.74 -11.65
C SER A 3 -0.26 8.30 -11.02
N PRO A 4 -1.42 8.22 -11.70
CA PRO A 4 -2.71 8.50 -11.07
C PRO A 4 -2.92 7.73 -9.75
N ALA A 5 -2.43 6.49 -9.64
CA ALA A 5 -2.42 5.69 -8.41
C ALA A 5 -1.60 6.34 -7.30
N ALA A 6 -0.38 6.79 -7.57
CA ALA A 6 0.47 7.47 -6.58
C ALA A 6 -0.12 8.83 -6.15
N LEU A 7 -0.79 9.54 -7.06
CA LEU A 7 -1.53 10.76 -6.75
C LEU A 7 -2.76 10.47 -5.85
N LYS A 8 -3.57 9.45 -6.19
CA LYS A 8 -4.70 8.96 -5.37
C LYS A 8 -4.23 8.51 -3.98
N TYR A 9 -3.09 7.80 -3.89
CA TYR A 9 -2.44 7.43 -2.64
C TYR A 9 -2.08 8.67 -1.82
N THR A 10 -1.35 9.62 -2.40
CA THR A 10 -0.89 10.84 -1.72
C THR A 10 -2.06 11.67 -1.18
N ALA A 11 -3.12 11.85 -1.98
CA ALA A 11 -4.34 12.54 -1.57
C ALA A 11 -5.09 11.85 -0.41
N SER A 12 -4.94 10.53 -0.28
CA SER A 12 -5.49 9.72 0.81
C SER A 12 -4.59 9.79 2.05
N ALA A 13 -3.29 9.54 1.87
CA ALA A 13 -2.26 9.53 2.91
C ALA A 13 -2.20 10.87 3.67
N ASN A 14 -2.30 12.00 2.96
CA ASN A 14 -2.28 13.34 3.56
C ASN A 14 -3.44 13.59 4.55
N ARG A 15 -4.52 12.79 4.52
CA ARG A 15 -5.64 12.88 5.47
C ARG A 15 -5.36 12.10 6.76
N ILE A 16 -4.57 11.03 6.71
CA ILE A 16 -4.39 10.09 7.83
C ILE A 16 -3.70 10.72 9.05
N PRO A 17 -2.72 11.66 8.92
CA PRO A 17 -2.17 12.42 10.05
C PRO A 17 -3.18 13.27 10.83
N THR A 18 -4.45 13.38 10.42
CA THR A 18 -5.51 13.94 11.28
C THR A 18 -5.82 13.00 12.45
N LEU A 19 -5.90 11.69 12.22
CA LEU A 19 -6.16 10.67 13.26
C LEU A 19 -5.03 10.65 14.30
N ARG A 20 -3.76 10.66 13.83
CA ARG A 20 -2.58 10.75 14.72
C ARG A 20 -2.56 12.04 15.54
N ARG A 21 -2.97 13.18 14.95
CA ARG A 21 -3.08 14.46 15.67
C ARG A 21 -4.23 14.45 16.69
N ALA A 22 -5.37 13.83 16.40
CA ALA A 22 -6.47 13.69 17.36
C ALA A 22 -6.03 12.96 18.64
N ALA A 23 -5.29 11.85 18.52
CA ALA A 23 -4.73 11.10 19.66
C ALA A 23 -3.86 11.95 20.62
N THR A 24 -3.25 13.02 20.10
CA THR A 24 -2.34 13.92 20.83
C THR A 24 -2.94 15.29 21.15
N ASP A 25 -4.16 15.59 20.70
CA ASP A 25 -4.81 16.88 20.93
C ASP A 25 -5.10 17.10 22.44
N ARG A 26 -4.76 18.28 22.93
CA ARG A 26 -5.03 18.69 24.32
C ARG A 26 -6.48 19.08 24.55
N ARG A 27 -7.19 19.50 23.48
CA ARG A 27 -8.60 19.96 23.53
C ARG A 27 -9.61 18.82 23.67
N LEU A 28 -9.21 17.60 23.30
CA LEU A 28 -10.03 16.40 23.45
C LEU A 28 -9.86 15.74 24.83
N ARG A 29 -9.15 16.36 25.78
CA ARG A 29 -8.84 15.77 27.08
C ARG A 29 -9.96 15.99 28.11
N PRO A 30 -10.19 15.03 29.04
CA PRO A 30 -9.46 13.78 29.23
C PRO A 30 -9.74 12.72 28.15
N MET A 31 -8.72 11.94 27.80
CA MET A 31 -8.84 10.71 27.01
C MET A 31 -8.10 9.59 27.74
N SER A 32 -8.71 8.42 27.79
CA SER A 32 -8.12 7.16 28.23
C SER A 32 -7.02 6.67 27.28
N LEU A 33 -6.27 5.65 27.69
CA LEU A 33 -5.28 4.99 26.83
C LEU A 33 -5.94 4.22 25.67
N ASP A 34 -7.17 3.75 25.85
CA ASP A 34 -7.87 2.95 24.83
C ASP A 34 -8.50 3.81 23.73
N GLU A 35 -9.00 5.00 24.06
CA GLU A 35 -9.38 6.01 23.06
C GLU A 35 -8.18 6.44 22.20
N ILE A 36 -7.02 6.64 22.83
CA ILE A 36 -5.75 6.94 22.14
C ILE A 36 -5.34 5.77 21.21
N ARG A 37 -5.47 4.52 21.66
CA ARG A 37 -5.21 3.33 20.84
C ARG A 37 -6.14 3.25 19.64
N ILE A 38 -7.43 3.54 19.79
CA ILE A 38 -8.41 3.55 18.68
C ILE A 38 -7.95 4.50 17.56
N TYR A 39 -7.47 5.71 17.87
CA TYR A 39 -6.94 6.63 16.87
C TYR A 39 -5.69 6.11 16.15
N TYR A 40 -4.76 5.46 16.86
CA TYR A 40 -3.57 4.87 16.23
C TYR A 40 -3.91 3.62 15.39
N HIS A 41 -4.83 2.76 15.86
CA HIS A 41 -5.33 1.61 15.11
C HIS A 41 -6.01 2.07 13.82
N ALA A 42 -6.89 3.08 13.89
CA ALA A 42 -7.52 3.70 12.72
C ALA A 42 -6.49 4.29 11.75
N GLY A 43 -5.43 4.94 12.26
CA GLY A 43 -4.32 5.46 11.46
C GLY A 43 -3.60 4.36 10.67
N LEU A 44 -3.19 3.28 11.35
CA LEU A 44 -2.52 2.15 10.70
C LEU A 44 -3.45 1.43 9.70
N THR A 45 -4.72 1.25 10.06
CA THR A 45 -5.77 0.71 9.16
C THR A 45 -5.85 1.52 7.87
N ALA A 46 -5.89 2.85 7.98
CA ALA A 46 -6.02 3.75 6.85
C ALA A 46 -4.79 3.71 5.93
N TYR A 47 -3.57 3.56 6.48
CA TYR A 47 -2.37 3.40 5.66
C TYR A 47 -2.39 2.08 4.88
N VAL A 48 -2.73 0.96 5.53
CA VAL A 48 -2.87 -0.34 4.85
C VAL A 48 -4.00 -0.32 3.80
N ALA A 49 -5.08 0.41 4.05
CA ALA A 49 -6.16 0.59 3.08
C ALA A 49 -5.75 1.47 1.89
N ALA A 50 -5.01 2.56 2.12
CA ALA A 50 -4.47 3.42 1.06
C ALA A 50 -3.44 2.68 0.20
N TRP A 51 -2.60 1.84 0.82
CA TRP A 51 -1.65 0.95 0.14
C TRP A 51 -2.35 -0.12 -0.71
N ASN A 52 -3.37 -0.80 -0.17
CA ASN A 52 -4.20 -1.74 -0.94
C ASN A 52 -4.86 -1.04 -2.15
N ALA A 53 -5.39 0.16 -1.95
CA ALA A 53 -5.97 0.97 -3.02
C ALA A 53 -4.91 1.42 -4.05
N TYR A 54 -3.69 1.76 -3.63
CA TYR A 54 -2.59 2.11 -4.53
C TYR A 54 -2.29 0.95 -5.50
N ILE A 55 -2.01 -0.25 -5.00
CA ILE A 55 -1.66 -1.41 -5.85
C ILE A 55 -2.79 -1.75 -6.83
N LYS A 56 -4.06 -1.69 -6.41
CA LYS A 56 -5.21 -1.88 -7.32
C LYS A 56 -5.25 -0.82 -8.42
N ASN A 57 -5.08 0.45 -8.06
CA ASN A 57 -5.05 1.53 -9.04
C ASN A 57 -3.84 1.41 -9.98
N LEU A 58 -2.66 1.03 -9.49
CA LEU A 58 -1.46 0.93 -10.32
C LEU A 58 -1.61 -0.15 -11.40
N VAL A 59 -2.26 -1.28 -11.10
CA VAL A 59 -2.59 -2.31 -12.10
C VAL A 59 -3.63 -1.82 -13.10
N HIS A 60 -4.62 -1.02 -12.68
CA HIS A 60 -5.55 -0.38 -13.63
C HIS A 60 -4.85 0.64 -14.53
N ASP A 61 -4.08 1.55 -13.95
CA ASP A 61 -3.31 2.57 -14.65
C ASP A 61 -2.32 1.93 -15.65
N PHE A 62 -1.66 0.81 -15.30
CA PHE A 62 -0.85 0.02 -16.24
C PHE A 62 -1.66 -0.41 -17.47
N TYR A 63 -2.85 -1.02 -17.27
CA TYR A 63 -3.70 -1.43 -18.39
C TYR A 63 -4.22 -0.24 -19.19
N ASP A 64 -4.53 0.90 -18.57
CA ASP A 64 -4.96 2.10 -19.29
C ASP A 64 -3.80 2.71 -20.10
N VAL A 65 -2.55 2.58 -19.65
CA VAL A 65 -1.33 3.03 -20.34
C VAL A 65 -0.93 2.15 -21.53
N ILE A 66 -0.93 0.81 -21.38
CA ILE A 66 -0.52 -0.10 -22.46
C ILE A 66 -1.62 -0.35 -23.51
N ALA A 67 -2.73 0.40 -23.47
CA ALA A 67 -3.88 0.19 -24.34
C ALA A 67 -3.64 0.71 -25.77
N ASP A 68 -3.27 -0.17 -26.70
CA ASP A 68 -3.34 0.13 -28.14
C ASP A 68 -4.76 -0.18 -28.69
N PRO A 69 -5.56 0.83 -29.07
CA PRO A 69 -6.87 0.63 -29.70
C PRO A 69 -6.77 0.33 -31.20
N SER A 70 -5.59 0.46 -31.82
CA SER A 70 -5.39 0.38 -33.28
C SER A 70 -5.11 -1.02 -33.80
N ASP A 71 -4.55 -1.95 -32.99
CA ASP A 71 -4.48 -3.38 -33.32
C ASP A 71 -5.68 -4.18 -32.75
N PRO A 72 -6.57 -4.72 -33.60
CA PRO A 72 -7.66 -5.58 -33.16
C PRO A 72 -7.22 -6.89 -32.50
N LYS A 73 -6.01 -7.41 -32.82
CA LYS A 73 -5.48 -8.66 -32.23
C LYS A 73 -5.02 -8.41 -30.80
N PHE A 74 -4.20 -7.37 -30.58
CA PHE A 74 -3.86 -6.86 -29.26
C PHE A 74 -5.13 -6.64 -28.42
N ARG A 75 -6.10 -5.89 -28.94
CA ARG A 75 -7.34 -5.55 -28.23
C ARG A 75 -8.09 -6.76 -27.68
N ALA A 76 -8.13 -7.88 -28.40
CA ALA A 76 -8.80 -9.11 -27.93
C ALA A 76 -8.07 -9.74 -26.72
N ILE A 77 -6.75 -9.90 -26.81
CA ILE A 77 -5.90 -10.47 -25.75
C ILE A 77 -5.89 -9.54 -24.53
N TYR A 78 -5.69 -8.24 -24.76
CA TYR A 78 -5.75 -7.17 -23.78
C TYR A 78 -7.05 -7.19 -22.97
N THR A 79 -8.21 -7.33 -23.64
CA THR A 79 -9.53 -7.34 -22.98
C THR A 79 -9.66 -8.55 -22.04
N ILE A 80 -9.14 -9.71 -22.44
CA ILE A 80 -9.12 -10.92 -21.59
C ILE A 80 -8.18 -10.74 -20.39
N ALA A 81 -6.98 -10.20 -20.63
CA ALA A 81 -5.98 -9.96 -19.58
C ALA A 81 -6.49 -8.95 -18.53
N ARG A 82 -6.99 -7.79 -18.96
CA ARG A 82 -7.59 -6.75 -18.11
C ARG A 82 -8.73 -7.31 -17.26
N LYS A 83 -9.66 -8.06 -17.87
CA LYS A 83 -10.80 -8.70 -17.16
C LYS A 83 -10.34 -9.78 -16.16
N ARG A 84 -9.22 -10.47 -16.43
CA ARG A 84 -8.61 -11.41 -15.47
C ARG A 84 -8.00 -10.66 -14.28
N ALA A 85 -7.26 -9.58 -14.53
CA ALA A 85 -6.71 -8.71 -13.50
C ALA A 85 -7.81 -8.09 -12.62
N GLU A 86 -8.85 -7.49 -13.20
CA GLU A 86 -10.01 -6.95 -12.49
C GLU A 86 -10.66 -7.97 -11.53
N ASN A 87 -10.70 -9.25 -11.90
CA ASN A 87 -11.24 -10.30 -11.03
C ASN A 87 -10.26 -10.76 -9.93
N ALA A 88 -8.96 -10.63 -10.13
CA ALA A 88 -7.95 -10.82 -9.09
C ALA A 88 -7.93 -9.64 -8.10
N LEU A 89 -8.00 -8.40 -8.57
CA LEU A 89 -8.04 -7.19 -7.74
C LEU A 89 -9.29 -7.12 -6.83
N LYS A 90 -10.39 -7.78 -7.19
CA LYS A 90 -11.55 -7.98 -6.30
C LYS A 90 -11.24 -8.88 -5.11
N ARG A 91 -10.32 -9.84 -5.26
CA ARG A 91 -9.91 -10.80 -4.21
C ARG A 91 -8.72 -10.31 -3.39
N PHE A 92 -7.87 -9.45 -3.95
CA PHE A 92 -6.75 -8.81 -3.22
C PHE A 92 -7.27 -7.98 -2.02
N ASN A 93 -7.08 -8.50 -0.81
CA ASN A 93 -7.58 -7.92 0.44
C ASN A 93 -6.52 -7.87 1.55
N THR A 94 -5.52 -8.75 1.50
CA THR A 94 -4.35 -8.80 2.40
C THR A 94 -3.10 -8.35 1.63
N PRO A 95 -2.76 -7.04 1.64
CA PRO A 95 -1.72 -6.47 0.78
C PRO A 95 -0.32 -6.64 1.40
N ASN A 96 0.02 -7.86 1.81
CA ASN A 96 1.34 -8.24 2.30
C ASN A 96 2.36 -8.26 1.12
N SER A 97 3.62 -8.53 1.41
CA SER A 97 4.70 -8.51 0.41
C SER A 97 4.43 -9.50 -0.74
N GLU A 98 4.16 -10.77 -0.40
CA GLU A 98 3.92 -11.86 -1.35
C GLU A 98 2.73 -11.59 -2.28
N ASN A 99 1.54 -11.34 -1.72
CA ASN A 99 0.35 -11.07 -2.53
C ASN A 99 0.51 -9.80 -3.38
N THR A 100 1.25 -8.79 -2.89
CA THR A 100 1.51 -7.58 -3.70
C THR A 100 2.40 -7.91 -4.89
N ARG A 101 3.51 -8.64 -4.68
CA ARG A 101 4.41 -9.03 -5.76
C ARG A 101 3.68 -9.91 -6.78
N ASP A 102 2.90 -10.89 -6.34
CA ASP A 102 2.17 -11.77 -7.25
C ASP A 102 1.11 -11.01 -8.06
N ILE A 103 0.38 -10.06 -7.46
CA ILE A 103 -0.55 -9.21 -8.22
C ILE A 103 0.18 -8.37 -9.28
N LEU A 104 1.35 -7.81 -8.99
CA LEU A 104 2.13 -7.05 -9.97
C LEU A 104 2.70 -7.97 -11.07
N VAL A 105 3.39 -9.04 -10.70
CA VAL A 105 4.04 -9.97 -11.63
C VAL A 105 3.01 -10.65 -12.55
N TRP A 106 1.91 -11.18 -11.99
CA TRP A 106 0.97 -12.00 -12.76
C TRP A 106 0.03 -11.20 -13.67
N TYR A 107 -0.15 -9.89 -13.41
CA TYR A 107 -1.09 -9.03 -14.14
C TYR A 107 -0.46 -7.82 -14.84
N THR A 108 0.83 -7.54 -14.63
CA THR A 108 1.57 -6.52 -15.38
C THR A 108 2.90 -7.02 -15.97
N GLY A 109 3.48 -8.09 -15.41
CA GLY A 109 4.82 -8.56 -15.74
C GLY A 109 5.96 -7.85 -14.98
N TYR A 110 5.65 -6.78 -14.24
CA TYR A 110 6.62 -6.09 -13.39
C TYR A 110 6.90 -6.88 -12.10
N ASP A 111 8.17 -7.25 -11.86
CA ASP A 111 8.64 -7.79 -10.58
C ASP A 111 9.39 -6.72 -9.77
N PRO A 112 8.85 -6.25 -8.62
CA PRO A 112 9.54 -5.30 -7.75
C PRO A 112 10.78 -5.87 -7.04
N ILE A 113 11.16 -7.15 -7.25
CA ILE A 113 12.35 -7.79 -6.64
C ILE A 113 13.63 -6.97 -6.75
N ASN A 114 13.91 -6.43 -7.94
CA ASN A 114 15.15 -5.72 -8.22
C ASN A 114 15.08 -4.24 -7.81
N THR A 115 13.89 -3.72 -7.54
CA THR A 115 13.64 -2.29 -7.26
C THR A 115 13.89 -1.94 -5.78
N LEU A 116 14.97 -2.48 -5.20
CA LEU A 116 15.57 -2.19 -3.88
C LEU A 116 14.68 -2.32 -2.61
N LEU A 117 13.36 -2.45 -2.74
CA LEU A 117 12.41 -2.57 -1.63
C LEU A 117 12.29 -4.00 -1.08
N TRP A 118 12.79 -5.03 -1.77
CA TRP A 118 12.66 -6.43 -1.30
C TRP A 118 13.42 -6.70 0.02
N ILE A 119 14.20 -5.74 0.51
CA ILE A 119 14.87 -5.76 1.81
C ILE A 119 13.90 -5.46 2.97
N GLN A 120 12.75 -4.80 2.72
CA GLN A 120 11.79 -4.38 3.76
C GLN A 120 10.45 -5.15 3.71
N ARG A 121 10.45 -6.39 3.21
CA ARG A 121 9.27 -7.31 3.21
C ARG A 121 8.69 -7.45 4.61
N GLU A 122 9.57 -7.83 5.54
CA GLU A 122 9.28 -8.06 6.95
C GLU A 122 8.53 -6.87 7.56
N LYS A 123 8.87 -5.63 7.20
CA LYS A 123 8.18 -4.42 7.69
C LYS A 123 6.75 -4.28 7.12
N LEU A 124 6.52 -4.63 5.86
CA LEU A 124 5.17 -4.65 5.28
C LEU A 124 4.33 -5.78 5.90
N ASP A 125 4.93 -6.95 6.06
CA ASP A 125 4.28 -8.16 6.57
C ASP A 125 3.93 -7.99 8.06
N ASP A 126 4.85 -7.45 8.87
CA ASP A 126 4.64 -6.92 10.22
C ASP A 126 3.40 -6.01 10.29
N ILE A 127 3.34 -4.99 9.43
CA ILE A 127 2.25 -4.00 9.44
C ILE A 127 0.91 -4.67 9.09
N VAL A 128 0.92 -5.63 8.16
CA VAL A 128 -0.28 -6.37 7.75
C VAL A 128 -0.72 -7.39 8.81
N GLU A 129 0.22 -8.02 9.53
CA GLU A 129 -0.05 -8.90 10.67
C GLU A 129 -0.63 -8.11 11.86
N VAL A 130 0.01 -7.01 12.25
CA VAL A 130 -0.52 -6.08 13.28
C VAL A 130 -1.90 -5.57 12.88
N ARG A 131 -2.13 -5.34 11.57
CA ARG A 131 -3.45 -4.99 11.01
C ARG A 131 -4.45 -6.15 11.04
N HIS A 132 -4.00 -7.40 10.99
CA HIS A 132 -4.85 -8.57 11.13
C HIS A 132 -5.25 -8.76 12.59
N SER A 133 -4.29 -8.77 13.52
CA SER A 133 -4.52 -9.01 14.95
C SER A 133 -5.54 -8.05 15.57
N PHE A 134 -5.42 -6.72 15.36
CA PHE A 134 -6.40 -5.79 15.93
C PHE A 134 -7.82 -6.04 15.37
N ALA A 135 -7.95 -6.49 14.12
CA ALA A 135 -9.24 -6.64 13.44
C ALA A 135 -10.00 -7.89 13.89
N HIS A 136 -9.31 -8.85 14.51
CA HIS A 136 -9.89 -10.04 15.12
C HIS A 136 -9.85 -10.01 16.66
N GLY A 137 -9.35 -8.91 17.27
CA GLY A 137 -9.23 -8.77 18.72
C GLY A 137 -8.12 -9.61 19.35
N PHE A 138 -7.14 -10.05 18.56
CA PHE A 138 -5.98 -10.81 19.04
C PHE A 138 -4.92 -9.90 19.67
N ASP A 139 -4.04 -10.48 20.49
CA ASP A 139 -2.86 -9.80 21.01
C ASP A 139 -1.97 -9.24 19.87
N MET A 140 -1.33 -8.10 20.14
CA MET A 140 -0.51 -7.41 19.14
C MET A 140 0.85 -8.11 18.94
N PRO A 141 1.27 -8.38 17.69
CA PRO A 141 2.60 -8.91 17.38
C PRO A 141 3.73 -8.14 18.06
N SER A 142 4.69 -8.90 18.60
CA SER A 142 5.78 -8.42 19.46
C SER A 142 6.97 -7.89 18.66
N ASN A 143 6.71 -6.95 17.76
CA ASN A 143 7.67 -6.54 16.74
C ASN A 143 8.44 -5.29 17.22
N THR A 144 9.67 -5.08 16.74
CA THR A 144 10.61 -4.08 17.32
C THR A 144 10.10 -2.64 17.31
N TRP A 145 9.12 -2.33 16.47
CA TRP A 145 8.48 -1.01 16.33
C TRP A 145 7.10 -0.91 16.99
N THR A 146 6.50 -2.03 17.44
CA THR A 146 5.25 -2.06 18.24
C THR A 146 5.51 -2.24 19.73
N GLN A 147 6.70 -2.72 20.12
CA GLN A 147 7.06 -2.88 21.53
C GLN A 147 7.38 -1.55 22.23
N SER A 148 7.09 -1.52 23.54
CA SER A 148 7.81 -0.66 24.49
C SER A 148 8.35 -1.53 25.65
N LEU A 149 9.16 -0.94 26.53
CA LEU A 149 9.91 -1.62 27.61
C LEU A 149 9.06 -2.52 28.54
N GLY A 150 7.73 -2.41 28.52
CA GLY A 150 6.79 -3.19 29.34
C GLY A 150 6.27 -4.52 28.76
N LYS A 151 6.91 -5.09 27.73
CA LYS A 151 6.58 -6.40 27.10
C LYS A 151 5.17 -6.56 26.46
N ARG A 152 4.29 -5.57 26.51
CA ARG A 152 3.01 -5.56 25.76
C ARG A 152 3.09 -4.60 24.58
N GLY A 153 2.98 -5.13 23.35
CA GLY A 153 2.96 -4.35 22.12
C GLY A 153 1.78 -3.36 22.09
N HIS A 154 2.02 -2.14 21.62
CA HIS A 154 1.00 -1.13 21.39
C HIS A 154 1.49 -0.08 20.38
N LEU A 155 0.61 0.35 19.48
CA LEU A 155 0.94 1.41 18.54
C LEU A 155 1.16 2.75 19.28
N THR A 156 2.20 3.46 18.87
CA THR A 156 2.60 4.77 19.39
C THR A 156 2.55 5.83 18.29
N ASN A 157 2.58 7.11 18.65
CA ASN A 157 2.72 8.21 17.69
C ASN A 157 3.94 8.02 16.75
N LYS A 158 5.05 7.46 17.27
CA LYS A 158 6.26 7.15 16.49
C LYS A 158 6.01 6.00 15.50
N ALA A 159 5.39 4.91 15.95
CA ALA A 159 5.04 3.76 15.08
C ALA A 159 4.15 4.18 13.89
N ILE A 160 3.19 5.10 14.10
CA ILE A 160 2.33 5.62 13.02
C ILE A 160 3.09 6.58 12.08
N GLN A 161 4.09 7.33 12.56
CA GLN A 161 4.97 8.12 11.68
C GLN A 161 5.88 7.22 10.84
N GLU A 162 6.50 6.19 11.45
CA GLU A 162 7.32 5.21 10.72
C GLU A 162 6.49 4.45 9.66
N THR A 163 5.24 4.12 9.98
CA THR A 163 4.29 3.50 9.03
C THR A 163 3.96 4.45 7.87
N GLU A 164 3.73 5.74 8.16
CA GLU A 164 3.47 6.78 7.15
C GLU A 164 4.64 6.88 6.16
N ASP A 165 5.86 7.01 6.66
CA ASP A 165 7.03 7.27 5.82
C ASP A 165 7.51 6.00 5.09
N PHE A 166 7.33 4.82 5.69
CA PHE A 166 7.49 3.53 5.02
C PHE A 166 6.60 3.42 3.78
N PHE A 167 5.28 3.60 3.92
CA PHE A 167 4.38 3.48 2.77
C PHE A 167 4.57 4.57 1.71
N LYS A 168 5.00 5.80 2.08
CA LYS A 168 5.40 6.81 1.09
C LYS A 168 6.55 6.32 0.21
N ASN A 169 7.63 5.83 0.82
CA ASN A 169 8.80 5.35 0.08
C ASN A 169 8.50 4.08 -0.74
N LEU A 170 7.72 3.17 -0.17
CA LEU A 170 7.25 1.96 -0.85
C LEU A 170 6.46 2.30 -2.13
N VAL A 171 5.56 3.30 -2.05
CA VAL A 171 4.81 3.81 -3.20
C VAL A 171 5.74 4.51 -4.21
N GLU A 172 6.61 5.42 -3.77
CA GLU A 172 7.51 6.16 -4.66
C GLU A 172 8.39 5.25 -5.53
N VAL A 173 9.02 4.25 -4.90
CA VAL A 173 9.96 3.36 -5.58
C VAL A 173 9.24 2.33 -6.46
N ILE A 174 8.03 1.87 -6.08
CA ILE A 174 7.20 1.02 -6.96
C ILE A 174 6.64 1.81 -8.15
N ASP A 175 6.25 3.07 -7.97
CA ASP A 175 5.79 3.94 -9.07
C ASP A 175 6.89 4.12 -10.11
N LYS A 176 8.09 4.46 -9.64
CA LYS A 176 9.29 4.62 -10.47
C LYS A 176 9.69 3.31 -11.15
N GLY A 177 9.60 2.17 -10.46
CA GLY A 177 9.93 0.85 -11.00
C GLY A 177 8.93 0.39 -12.07
N MET A 178 7.63 0.54 -11.82
CA MET A 178 6.58 0.28 -12.80
C MET A 178 6.75 1.18 -14.02
N LYS A 179 7.07 2.47 -13.82
CA LYS A 179 7.34 3.39 -14.93
C LYS A 179 8.48 2.88 -15.80
N ALA A 180 9.66 2.63 -15.22
CA ALA A 180 10.83 2.15 -15.94
C ALA A 180 10.58 0.78 -16.63
N TYR A 181 9.79 -0.10 -16.01
CA TYR A 181 9.37 -1.36 -16.60
C TYR A 181 8.52 -1.16 -17.88
N ILE A 182 7.51 -0.28 -17.83
CA ILE A 182 6.67 -0.02 -19.01
C ILE A 182 7.49 0.66 -20.12
N GLU A 183 8.29 1.67 -19.77
CA GLU A 183 9.12 2.40 -20.75
C GLU A 183 10.15 1.48 -21.44
N SER A 184 10.74 0.52 -20.71
CA SER A 184 11.69 -0.45 -21.29
C SER A 184 11.04 -1.63 -22.01
N THR A 185 9.84 -2.07 -21.61
CA THR A 185 9.19 -3.29 -22.16
C THR A 185 8.24 -2.98 -23.31
N TYR A 186 7.57 -1.82 -23.30
CA TYR A 186 6.56 -1.45 -24.29
C TYR A 186 7.01 -0.28 -25.18
N GLY A 187 8.19 0.31 -24.94
CA GLY A 187 8.76 1.40 -25.75
C GLY A 187 8.02 2.74 -25.64
N LEU A 188 7.02 2.83 -24.77
CA LEU A 188 6.28 4.06 -24.48
C LEU A 188 7.17 5.02 -23.69
N THR A 189 6.95 6.33 -23.82
CA THR A 189 7.68 7.34 -23.02
C THR A 189 6.71 8.39 -22.49
N ASN A 190 7.02 8.97 -21.33
CA ASN A 190 6.14 9.97 -20.67
C ASN A 190 4.71 9.47 -20.38
N ILE A 191 4.59 8.16 -20.15
CA ILE A 191 3.33 7.46 -19.80
C ILE A 191 2.59 8.04 -18.58
N TRP A 192 3.33 8.73 -17.70
CA TRP A 192 2.86 9.72 -16.72
C TRP A 192 4.00 10.64 -16.30
#